data_AF-A0A8S1JYU4-F1
#
_entry.id   AF-A0A8S1JYU4-F1
#
_cell.length_a   1.000
_cell.length_b   1.000
_cell.length_c   1.000
_cell.angle_alpha   90.00
_cell.angle_beta   90.00
_cell.angle_gamma   90.00
#
_symmetry.space_group_name_H-M   'P 1'
#
loop_
_entity.id
_entity.type
_entity.pdbx_description
1 polymer ?
#
loop_
_entity_poly.entity_id
_entity_poly.type
_entity_poly.pdbx_seq_one_letter_code
_entity_poly.pdbx_strand_id
1 'polypeptide(L)'
;MDFLNCQNTQCPEKYICLNEECYLAERKQIQCYQCLTKYHLNKNKVVKHMDDFIEIEQFINEIKKKQIRRTTFIQMIIQQAQDFSKNKIQEVQLSRNADLIKNATEKIEGETAKFLKFLSSTYLEQKFTFPYQNSFHAQYVKFYFENENQYQEDSNQKLATLFSSIDKYMQALDLDIRNIIKRSQQKLEVLEKKVTQFSKQSLYNKLLLLILILLFPYLFYLQMNQFELIKFYKQQEFNAQKQDYLIQDLLTLKDKFNILQQQHQYLLINQTEDISVLNQTVIQGIDSVSKLKLRFDTFKQSSTLNLEKNKIYFETRLEAIQNNLTYFLNSEVLLKSQIQNISSMLDFKTIKGQENKSEFEQQKKVKLEQLKRLKETVHQMKQENVMRKIIQLKNYIYSLLNFRPLIKIHKNLPKQTLKNFELIYDELFNKPILIYTMAQIQQKVFKYAGDNPLLCLGGLNLMNVDAIDLIACDFANDMLQPTFDSKKAIKSTHGDIYWYQVQESSFGFAPNENIQLLLCDDYDEESEYRLSYWYDLKTLSGGRRLGKELYLENSTKHRLQIYLLNPPFQ
;
A
#
# COMPACT_ATOMS: atom_id res chain seq x y z
N MET A 1 5.12 20.00 21.70
CA MET A 1 4.36 19.71 22.93
C MET A 1 4.95 20.65 23.95
N ASP A 2 4.24 21.71 24.29
CA ASP A 2 4.80 22.78 25.11
C ASP A 2 4.70 22.35 26.58
N PHE A 3 5.85 22.13 27.23
CA PHE A 3 5.88 21.72 28.62
C PHE A 3 5.68 22.94 29.52
N LEU A 4 4.75 22.80 30.48
CA LEU A 4 4.56 23.80 31.52
C LEU A 4 5.68 23.68 32.56
N ASN A 5 6.10 24.81 33.12
CA ASN A 5 6.99 24.81 34.28
C ASN A 5 6.20 24.44 35.54
N CYS A 6 6.77 23.56 36.36
CA CYS A 6 6.19 23.16 37.62
C CYS A 6 6.12 24.37 38.57
N GLN A 7 4.95 24.68 39.10
CA GLN A 7 4.75 25.83 40.01
C GLN A 7 5.61 25.74 41.28
N ASN A 8 5.94 24.53 41.73
CA ASN A 8 6.68 24.31 42.99
C ASN A 8 8.20 24.37 42.83
N THR A 9 8.74 23.99 41.67
CA THR A 9 10.20 23.87 41.49
C THR A 9 10.73 24.70 40.32
N GLN A 10 9.85 25.30 39.52
CA GLN A 10 10.17 26.01 38.28
C GLN A 10 10.86 25.13 37.21
N CYS A 11 10.93 23.81 37.41
CA CYS A 11 11.47 22.87 36.43
C CYS A 11 10.40 22.42 35.44
N PRO A 12 10.74 22.08 34.19
CA PRO A 12 9.79 21.62 33.19
C PRO A 12 9.12 20.29 33.58
N GLU A 13 7.81 20.20 33.38
CA GLU A 13 7.03 18.98 33.58
C GLU A 13 7.18 18.03 32.39
N LYS A 14 8.28 17.26 32.38
CA LYS A 14 8.62 16.38 31.26
C LYS A 14 8.74 14.88 31.60
N TYR A 15 8.54 14.51 32.86
CA TYR A 15 8.71 13.13 33.32
C TYR A 15 7.36 12.49 33.65
N ILE A 16 7.27 11.19 33.44
CA ILE A 16 6.15 10.34 33.83
C ILE A 16 6.66 9.13 34.62
N CYS A 17 5.83 8.57 35.49
CA CYS A 17 6.09 7.31 36.16
C CYS A 17 5.37 6.16 35.45
N LEU A 18 6.07 5.07 35.20
CA LEU A 18 5.51 3.87 34.57
C LEU A 18 5.02 2.82 35.57
N ASN A 19 5.14 3.06 36.87
CA ASN A 19 4.75 2.09 37.89
C ASN A 19 3.22 1.91 37.96
N GLU A 20 2.78 0.64 38.04
CA GLU A 20 1.36 0.26 38.05
C GLU A 20 0.56 0.87 39.20
N GLU A 21 1.12 0.90 40.40
CA GLU A 21 0.45 1.51 41.56
C GLU A 21 0.20 3.01 41.33
N CYS A 22 1.05 3.67 40.55
CA CYS A 22 1.05 5.12 40.36
C CYS A 22 0.12 5.58 39.26
N TYR A 23 0.07 4.86 38.15
CA TYR A 23 -0.84 5.21 37.06
C TYR A 23 -2.29 4.79 37.31
N LEU A 24 -2.53 3.77 38.14
CA LEU A 24 -3.88 3.38 38.57
C LEU A 24 -4.50 4.38 39.56
N ALA A 25 -3.69 5.18 40.25
CA ALA A 25 -4.17 6.14 41.24
C ALA A 25 -4.80 7.43 40.65
N GLU A 26 -4.95 7.52 39.31
CA GLU A 26 -5.55 8.65 38.57
C GLU A 26 -4.97 10.05 38.89
N ARG A 27 -3.75 10.12 39.42
CA ARG A 27 -3.09 11.40 39.77
C ARG A 27 -2.53 12.10 38.53
N LYS A 28 -2.10 13.36 38.67
CA LYS A 28 -1.35 14.07 37.62
C LYS A 28 -0.03 13.32 37.32
N GLN A 29 0.06 12.74 36.13
CA GLN A 29 1.15 11.82 35.76
C GLN A 29 2.38 12.52 35.19
N ILE A 30 2.18 13.64 34.48
CA ILE A 30 3.27 14.46 33.94
C ILE A 30 3.70 15.48 34.99
N GLN A 31 4.94 15.40 35.45
CA GLN A 31 5.49 16.35 36.42
C GLN A 31 6.98 16.58 36.17
N CYS A 32 7.59 17.50 36.92
CA CYS A 32 9.03 17.61 36.96
C CYS A 32 9.63 16.46 37.81
N TYR A 33 10.88 16.10 37.52
CA TYR A 33 11.58 15.00 38.19
C TYR A 33 11.55 15.12 39.73
N GLN A 34 11.84 16.31 40.24
CA GLN A 34 11.91 16.56 41.69
C GLN A 34 10.56 16.38 42.38
N CYS A 35 9.45 16.77 41.73
CA CYS A 35 8.12 16.55 42.28
C CYS A 35 7.76 15.05 42.25
N LEU A 36 8.03 14.35 41.16
CA LEU A 36 7.86 12.90 41.07
C LEU A 36 8.64 12.17 42.17
N THR A 37 9.91 12.49 42.38
CA THR A 37 10.71 11.90 43.46
C THR A 37 10.06 12.14 44.82
N LYS A 38 9.61 13.37 45.11
CA LYS A 38 8.93 13.69 46.38
C LYS A 38 7.62 12.92 46.56
N TYR A 39 6.82 12.77 45.52
CA TYR A 39 5.55 12.02 45.59
C TYR A 39 5.74 10.54 45.89
N HIS A 40 6.89 9.97 45.54
CA HIS A 40 7.19 8.55 45.71
C HIS A 40 8.08 8.25 46.94
N LEU A 41 8.39 9.27 47.75
CA LEU A 41 9.03 9.07 49.05
C LEU A 41 8.05 8.38 50.00
N ASN A 42 8.42 7.19 50.48
CA ASN A 42 7.68 6.53 51.55
C ASN A 42 7.90 7.22 52.92
N LYS A 43 7.20 6.76 53.97
CA LYS A 43 7.37 7.27 55.36
C LYS A 43 8.82 7.20 55.87
N ASN A 44 9.65 6.33 55.30
CA ASN A 44 11.06 6.16 55.61
C ASN A 44 11.98 6.97 54.68
N LYS A 45 11.45 7.88 53.86
CA LYS A 45 12.18 8.71 52.88
C LYS A 45 12.93 7.91 51.79
N VAL A 46 12.48 6.71 51.47
CA VAL A 46 13.01 5.90 50.34
C VAL A 46 12.02 5.96 49.18
N VAL A 47 12.51 6.21 47.98
CA VAL A 47 11.73 6.20 46.74
C VAL A 47 11.62 4.76 46.25
N LYS A 48 10.39 4.21 46.15
CA LYS A 48 10.19 2.78 45.89
C LYS A 48 10.56 2.33 44.47
N HIS A 49 10.51 3.21 43.47
CA HIS A 49 10.65 2.84 42.05
C HIS A 49 11.13 4.03 41.19
N MET A 50 12.24 4.64 41.61
CA MET A 50 12.84 5.79 40.92
C MET A 50 13.26 5.47 39.47
N ASP A 51 13.59 4.20 39.21
CA ASP A 51 13.97 3.70 37.89
C ASP A 51 12.80 3.66 36.88
N ASP A 52 11.56 3.79 37.36
CA ASP A 52 10.36 3.80 36.51
C ASP A 52 10.03 5.20 35.97
N PHE A 53 10.89 6.21 36.21
CA PHE A 53 10.70 7.55 35.69
C PHE A 53 11.33 7.69 34.30
N ILE A 54 10.52 8.07 33.32
CA ILE A 54 10.95 8.25 31.93
C ILE A 54 10.53 9.64 31.43
N GLU A 55 11.33 10.21 30.53
CA GLU A 55 10.92 11.42 29.82
C GLU A 55 9.77 11.09 28.87
N ILE A 56 8.72 11.92 28.90
CA ILE A 56 7.49 11.69 28.13
C ILE A 56 7.76 11.61 26.62
N GLU A 57 8.72 12.36 26.12
CA GLU A 57 9.13 12.31 24.71
C GLU A 57 9.74 10.94 24.37
N GLN A 58 10.63 10.40 25.21
CA GLN A 58 11.21 9.08 25.04
C GLN A 58 10.13 8.00 25.09
N PHE A 59 9.22 8.09 26.06
CA PHE A 59 8.09 7.17 26.19
C PHE A 59 7.18 7.16 24.95
N ILE A 60 6.77 8.35 24.49
CA ILE A 60 5.96 8.51 23.27
C ILE A 60 6.68 7.94 22.05
N ASN A 61 7.98 8.19 21.91
CA ASN A 61 8.77 7.70 20.79
C ASN A 61 8.85 6.16 20.79
N GLU A 62 9.02 5.52 21.95
CA GLU A 62 9.01 4.06 22.06
C GLU A 62 7.62 3.46 21.74
N ILE A 63 6.53 4.09 22.21
CA ILE A 63 5.17 3.70 21.84
C ILE A 63 4.96 3.79 20.33
N LYS A 64 5.38 4.90 19.69
CA LYS A 64 5.27 5.07 18.24
C LYS A 64 6.06 3.99 17.49
N LYS A 65 7.30 3.72 17.88
CA LYS A 65 8.12 2.65 17.28
C LYS A 65 7.44 1.28 17.41
N LYS A 66 6.89 0.98 18.59
CA LYS A 66 6.17 -0.26 18.87
C LYS A 66 4.89 -0.38 18.05
N GLN A 67 4.11 0.70 17.93
CA GLN A 67 2.91 0.76 17.11
C GLN A 67 3.21 0.52 15.63
N ILE A 68 4.26 1.15 15.10
CA ILE A 68 4.72 0.93 13.72
C ILE A 68 5.09 -0.55 13.53
N ARG A 69 5.91 -1.12 14.42
CA ARG A 69 6.33 -2.54 14.33
C ARG A 69 5.13 -3.49 14.34
N ARG A 70 4.16 -3.29 15.25
CA ARG A 70 2.93 -4.09 15.30
C ARG A 70 2.09 -3.94 14.04
N THR A 71 1.94 -2.71 13.54
CA THR A 71 1.16 -2.43 12.32
C THR A 71 1.77 -3.13 11.11
N THR A 72 3.09 -3.00 10.91
CA THR A 72 3.82 -3.69 9.85
C THR A 72 3.69 -5.21 9.97
N PHE A 73 3.82 -5.75 11.19
CA PHE A 73 3.66 -7.18 11.42
C PHE A 73 2.24 -7.67 11.10
N ILE A 74 1.20 -6.96 11.54
CA ILE A 74 -0.19 -7.32 11.21
C ILE A 74 -0.47 -7.22 9.71
N GLN A 75 0.07 -6.21 9.01
CA GLN A 75 -0.03 -6.13 7.55
C GLN A 75 0.61 -7.35 6.86
N MET A 76 1.75 -7.82 7.37
CA MET A 76 2.37 -9.06 6.88
C MET A 76 1.48 -10.29 7.11
N ILE A 77 0.84 -10.41 8.28
CA ILE A 77 -0.10 -11.51 8.58
C ILE A 77 -1.34 -11.45 7.67
N ILE A 78 -1.88 -10.25 7.44
CA ILE A 78 -3.01 -10.01 6.52
C ILE A 78 -2.62 -10.48 5.10
N GLN A 79 -1.46 -10.08 4.61
CA GLN A 79 -0.97 -10.47 3.30
C GLN A 79 -0.82 -11.99 3.19
N GLN A 80 -0.21 -12.63 4.19
CA GLN A 80 -0.07 -14.10 4.22
C GLN A 80 -1.42 -14.82 4.19
N ALA A 81 -2.43 -14.31 4.91
CA ALA A 81 -3.78 -14.88 4.89
C ALA A 81 -4.44 -14.74 3.51
N GLN A 82 -4.30 -13.58 2.87
CA GLN A 82 -4.84 -13.31 1.54
C GLN A 82 -4.17 -14.18 0.46
N ASP A 83 -2.83 -14.29 0.50
CA ASP A 83 -2.08 -15.12 -0.44
C ASP A 83 -2.42 -16.61 -0.30
N PHE A 84 -2.55 -17.09 0.94
CA PHE A 84 -3.01 -18.44 1.21
C PHE A 84 -4.42 -18.69 0.66
N SER A 85 -5.37 -17.79 0.95
CA SER A 85 -6.74 -17.86 0.43
C SER A 85 -6.76 -17.90 -1.10
N LYS A 86 -6.01 -17.01 -1.76
CA LYS A 86 -5.92 -16.95 -3.22
C LYS A 86 -5.35 -18.24 -3.80
N ASN A 87 -4.30 -18.79 -3.20
CA ASN A 87 -3.73 -20.07 -3.62
C ASN A 87 -4.77 -21.20 -3.50
N LYS A 88 -5.47 -21.30 -2.36
CA LYS A 88 -6.51 -22.32 -2.17
C LYS A 88 -7.69 -22.18 -3.14
N ILE A 89 -8.10 -20.96 -3.47
CA ILE A 89 -9.11 -20.73 -4.50
C ILE A 89 -8.62 -21.19 -5.88
N GLN A 90 -7.35 -20.94 -6.22
CA GLN A 90 -6.76 -21.47 -7.47
C GLN A 90 -6.73 -23.01 -7.49
N GLU A 91 -6.44 -23.66 -6.35
CA GLU A 91 -6.52 -25.12 -6.23
C GLU A 91 -7.95 -25.62 -6.49
N VAL A 92 -8.97 -24.97 -5.89
CA VAL A 92 -10.39 -25.29 -6.09
C VAL A 92 -10.82 -25.12 -7.55
N GLN A 93 -10.33 -24.08 -8.24
CA GLN A 93 -10.67 -23.79 -9.64
C GLN A 93 -10.21 -24.89 -10.62
N LEU A 94 -9.31 -25.79 -10.21
CA LEU A 94 -8.95 -26.97 -11.01
C LEU A 94 -10.05 -28.04 -11.03
N SER A 95 -11.03 -27.95 -10.11
CA SER A 95 -12.22 -28.80 -10.14
C SER A 95 -13.07 -28.51 -11.38
N ARG A 96 -13.80 -29.53 -11.86
CA ARG A 96 -14.75 -29.37 -12.99
C ARG A 96 -16.19 -29.10 -12.53
N ASN A 97 -16.46 -29.13 -11.23
CA ASN A 97 -17.80 -28.96 -10.68
C ASN A 97 -18.01 -27.51 -10.23
N ALA A 98 -18.85 -26.76 -10.96
CA ALA A 98 -19.10 -25.34 -10.72
C ALA A 98 -19.71 -25.05 -9.34
N ASP A 99 -20.62 -25.89 -8.85
CA ASP A 99 -21.25 -25.71 -7.53
C ASP A 99 -20.23 -25.89 -6.41
N LEU A 100 -19.34 -26.88 -6.56
CA LEU A 100 -18.23 -27.09 -5.63
C LEU A 100 -17.26 -25.91 -5.67
N ILE A 101 -16.92 -25.37 -6.84
CA ILE A 101 -16.04 -24.19 -6.96
C ILE A 101 -16.64 -23.01 -6.21
N LYS A 102 -17.93 -22.73 -6.44
CA LYS A 102 -18.64 -21.64 -5.78
C LYS A 102 -18.67 -21.81 -4.26
N ASN A 103 -19.16 -22.95 -3.78
CA ASN A 103 -19.31 -23.22 -2.34
C ASN A 103 -17.96 -23.22 -1.61
N ALA A 104 -16.91 -23.77 -2.23
CA ALA A 104 -15.57 -23.76 -1.65
C ALA A 104 -14.95 -22.36 -1.64
N THR A 105 -15.11 -21.59 -2.72
CA THR A 105 -14.64 -20.19 -2.78
C THR A 105 -15.31 -19.34 -1.71
N GLU A 106 -16.65 -19.38 -1.62
CA GLU A 106 -17.42 -18.63 -0.61
C GLU A 106 -17.00 -18.99 0.82
N LYS A 107 -16.74 -20.28 1.09
CA LYS A 107 -16.28 -20.73 2.41
C LYS A 107 -14.87 -20.25 2.74
N ILE A 108 -13.92 -20.34 1.80
CA ILE A 108 -12.53 -19.89 1.98
C ILE A 108 -12.49 -18.38 2.19
N GLU A 109 -13.17 -17.61 1.34
CA GLU A 109 -13.25 -16.16 1.44
C GLU A 109 -13.95 -15.75 2.74
N GLY A 110 -15.03 -16.44 3.12
CA GLY A 110 -15.77 -16.17 4.35
C GLY A 110 -14.95 -16.38 5.62
N GLU A 111 -14.19 -17.47 5.73
CA GLU A 111 -13.30 -17.70 6.89
C GLU A 111 -12.13 -16.72 6.90
N THR A 112 -11.56 -16.40 5.74
CA THR A 112 -10.50 -15.39 5.62
C THR A 112 -11.02 -14.01 6.03
N ALA A 113 -12.19 -13.59 5.55
CA ALA A 113 -12.81 -12.32 5.90
C ALA A 113 -13.10 -12.21 7.41
N LYS A 114 -13.58 -13.28 8.06
CA LYS A 114 -13.76 -13.32 9.52
C LYS A 114 -12.44 -13.09 10.26
N PHE A 115 -11.37 -13.77 9.82
CA PHE A 115 -10.04 -13.59 10.40
C PHE A 115 -9.51 -12.17 10.20
N LEU A 116 -9.64 -11.61 8.99
CA LEU A 116 -9.23 -10.23 8.71
C LEU A 116 -10.00 -9.23 9.57
N LYS A 117 -11.31 -9.42 9.72
CA LYS A 117 -12.14 -8.60 10.61
C LYS A 117 -11.66 -8.68 12.06
N PHE A 118 -11.35 -9.88 12.55
CA PHE A 118 -10.78 -10.08 13.88
C PHE A 118 -9.45 -9.36 14.07
N LEU A 119 -8.55 -9.42 13.08
CA LEU A 119 -7.27 -8.72 13.15
C LEU A 119 -7.47 -7.20 13.17
N SER A 120 -8.34 -6.68 12.31
CA SER A 120 -8.66 -5.26 12.27
C SER A 120 -9.24 -4.77 13.59
N SER A 121 -10.23 -5.49 14.16
CA SER A 121 -10.87 -5.07 15.41
C SER A 121 -9.98 -5.22 16.63
N THR A 122 -9.16 -6.27 16.70
CA THR A 122 -8.37 -6.57 17.89
C THR A 122 -7.05 -5.79 17.92
N TYR A 123 -6.46 -5.55 16.75
CA TYR A 123 -5.07 -5.10 16.67
C TYR A 123 -4.89 -3.75 15.96
N LEU A 124 -5.81 -3.34 15.09
CA LEU A 124 -5.73 -2.02 14.43
C LEU A 124 -6.56 -0.93 15.15
N GLU A 125 -7.49 -1.30 16.03
CA GLU A 125 -8.30 -0.36 16.81
C GLU A 125 -7.55 0.29 17.99
N GLN A 126 -6.35 -0.19 18.34
CA GLN A 126 -5.48 0.47 19.34
C GLN A 126 -4.83 1.72 18.74
N LYS A 127 -5.66 2.72 18.41
CA LYS A 127 -5.20 4.02 17.92
C LYS A 127 -4.89 4.93 19.09
N PHE A 128 -3.61 4.97 19.45
CA PHE A 128 -3.10 6.04 20.30
C PHE A 128 -3.17 7.37 19.54
N THR A 129 -3.81 8.38 20.14
CA THR A 129 -3.81 9.74 19.61
C THR A 129 -2.47 10.41 19.92
N PHE A 130 -1.94 11.21 18.99
CA PHE A 130 -0.81 12.09 19.29
C PHE A 130 -1.27 13.51 18.98
N PRO A 131 -1.25 14.45 19.95
CA PRO A 131 -0.45 14.47 21.19
C PRO A 131 -0.96 13.55 22.31
N TYR A 132 -0.05 13.17 23.23
CA TYR A 132 -0.36 12.38 24.43
C TYR A 132 -1.46 13.04 25.27
N GLN A 133 -2.40 12.23 25.75
CA GLN A 133 -3.51 12.66 26.59
C GLN A 133 -3.49 11.89 27.90
N ASN A 134 -3.59 12.60 29.02
CA ASN A 134 -3.50 12.00 30.36
C ASN A 134 -4.63 10.98 30.64
N SER A 135 -5.81 11.19 30.06
CA SER A 135 -6.96 10.26 30.14
C SER A 135 -6.66 8.86 29.61
N PHE A 136 -5.66 8.72 28.74
CA PHE A 136 -5.26 7.45 28.14
C PHE A 136 -3.96 6.90 28.74
N HIS A 137 -3.42 7.51 29.80
CA HIS A 137 -2.11 7.15 30.37
C HIS A 137 -1.99 5.65 30.70
N ALA A 138 -2.95 5.08 31.42
CA ALA A 138 -2.93 3.67 31.77
C ALA A 138 -2.89 2.75 30.53
N GLN A 139 -3.56 3.15 29.44
CA GLN A 139 -3.52 2.40 28.17
C GLN A 139 -2.15 2.50 27.50
N TYR A 140 -1.54 3.69 27.49
CA TYR A 140 -0.18 3.87 26.97
C TYR A 140 0.85 3.03 27.74
N VAL A 141 0.77 3.03 29.08
CA VAL A 141 1.72 2.29 29.92
C VAL A 141 1.52 0.78 29.77
N LYS A 142 0.27 0.30 29.78
CA LYS A 142 -0.04 -1.10 29.48
C LYS A 142 0.55 -1.52 28.13
N PHE A 143 0.31 -0.74 27.08
CA PHE A 143 0.87 -1.01 25.76
C PHE A 143 2.39 -0.95 25.73
N TYR A 144 3.02 -0.05 26.49
CA TYR A 144 4.47 0.04 26.60
C TYR A 144 5.08 -1.26 27.14
N PHE A 145 4.48 -1.86 28.18
CA PHE A 145 4.97 -3.09 28.80
C PHE A 145 4.52 -4.40 28.13
N GLU A 146 3.49 -4.38 27.28
CA GLU A 146 3.02 -5.59 26.62
C GLU A 146 4.15 -6.32 25.85
N ASN A 147 4.26 -7.63 26.01
CA ASN A 147 5.31 -8.40 25.35
C ASN A 147 5.07 -8.49 23.83
N GLU A 148 6.00 -7.96 23.02
CA GLU A 148 5.90 -8.01 21.55
C GLU A 148 5.99 -9.44 21.00
N ASN A 149 6.78 -10.30 21.63
CA ASN A 149 6.93 -11.69 21.19
C ASN A 149 5.63 -12.46 21.43
N GLN A 150 4.99 -12.28 22.59
CA GLN A 150 3.69 -12.90 22.87
C GLN A 150 2.64 -12.43 21.86
N TYR A 151 2.60 -11.12 21.57
CA TYR A 151 1.70 -10.56 20.57
C TYR A 151 1.89 -11.20 19.18
N GLN A 152 3.15 -11.39 18.76
CA GLN A 152 3.48 -12.02 17.49
C GLN A 152 3.11 -13.51 17.48
N GLU A 153 3.37 -14.22 18.58
CA GLU A 153 3.03 -15.63 18.75
C GLU A 153 1.53 -15.86 18.69
N ASP A 154 0.74 -15.07 19.44
CA ASP A 154 -0.72 -15.14 19.44
C ASP A 154 -1.29 -14.91 18.03
N SER A 155 -0.78 -13.89 17.33
CA SER A 155 -1.20 -13.57 15.96
C SER A 155 -0.85 -14.70 14.97
N ASN A 156 0.34 -15.28 15.07
CA ASN A 156 0.77 -16.41 14.27
C ASN A 156 -0.06 -17.66 14.57
N GLN A 157 -0.41 -17.91 15.83
CA GLN A 157 -1.26 -19.03 16.21
C GLN A 157 -2.67 -18.90 15.62
N LYS A 158 -3.23 -17.68 15.59
CA LYS A 158 -4.52 -17.42 14.93
C LYS A 158 -4.44 -17.62 13.42
N LEU A 159 -3.36 -17.17 12.78
CA LEU A 159 -3.12 -17.44 11.35
C LEU A 159 -3.03 -18.95 11.06
N ALA A 160 -2.26 -19.69 11.87
CA ALA A 160 -2.15 -21.14 11.75
C ALA A 160 -3.50 -21.86 11.93
N THR A 161 -4.35 -21.34 12.82
CA THR A 161 -5.72 -21.85 13.03
C THR A 161 -6.59 -21.64 11.79
N LEU A 162 -6.51 -20.47 11.14
CA LEU A 162 -7.17 -20.21 9.86
C LEU A 162 -6.71 -21.20 8.79
N PHE A 163 -5.39 -21.37 8.62
CA PHE A 163 -4.82 -22.27 7.62
C PHE A 163 -5.29 -23.71 7.86
N SER A 164 -5.20 -24.20 9.10
CA SER A 164 -5.66 -25.55 9.45
C SER A 164 -7.16 -25.75 9.20
N SER A 165 -7.99 -24.74 9.48
CA SER A 165 -9.44 -24.79 9.24
C SER A 165 -9.74 -24.95 7.75
N ILE A 166 -9.11 -24.13 6.91
CA ILE A 166 -9.27 -24.18 5.45
C ILE A 166 -8.72 -25.49 4.89
N ASP A 167 -7.54 -25.94 5.31
CA ASP A 167 -6.95 -27.20 4.83
C ASP A 167 -7.82 -28.41 5.20
N LYS A 168 -8.37 -28.47 6.42
CA LYS A 168 -9.32 -29.53 6.82
C LYS A 168 -10.58 -29.52 5.97
N TYR A 169 -11.10 -28.33 5.66
CA TYR A 169 -12.24 -28.19 4.77
C TYR A 169 -11.92 -28.67 3.34
N MET A 170 -10.76 -28.30 2.80
CA MET A 170 -10.29 -28.74 1.49
C MET A 170 -10.10 -30.26 1.42
N GLN A 171 -9.56 -30.88 2.49
CA GLN A 171 -9.44 -32.33 2.62
C GLN A 171 -10.80 -33.02 2.63
N ALA A 172 -11.79 -32.44 3.32
CA ALA A 172 -13.15 -32.99 3.37
C ALA A 172 -13.85 -32.97 2.00
N LEU A 173 -13.47 -32.06 1.10
CA LEU A 173 -14.00 -31.99 -0.26
C LEU A 173 -13.35 -33.02 -1.23
N ASP A 174 -12.41 -33.86 -0.76
CA ASP A 174 -11.57 -34.75 -1.59
C ASP A 174 -10.85 -34.01 -2.75
N LEU A 175 -10.65 -32.71 -2.57
CA LEU A 175 -9.89 -31.84 -3.47
C LEU A 175 -8.39 -31.87 -3.16
N ASP A 176 -7.93 -32.83 -2.35
CA ASP A 176 -6.51 -33.02 -2.15
C ASP A 176 -5.88 -33.30 -3.51
N ILE A 177 -5.11 -32.32 -3.99
CA ILE A 177 -4.35 -32.39 -5.23
C ILE A 177 -3.51 -33.68 -5.24
N ARG A 178 -3.11 -34.23 -4.08
CA ARG A 178 -2.45 -35.55 -4.02
C ARG A 178 -3.35 -36.69 -4.48
N ASN A 179 -4.64 -36.70 -4.14
CA ASN A 179 -5.59 -37.71 -4.61
C ASN A 179 -5.94 -37.51 -6.09
N ILE A 180 -6.05 -36.25 -6.55
CA ILE A 180 -6.28 -35.95 -7.97
C ILE A 180 -5.04 -36.33 -8.80
N ILE A 181 -3.84 -35.97 -8.34
CA ILE A 181 -2.56 -36.36 -8.94
C ILE A 181 -2.43 -37.88 -8.90
N LYS A 182 -2.71 -38.55 -7.78
CA LYS A 182 -2.66 -40.02 -7.68
C LYS A 182 -3.67 -40.71 -8.59
N ARG A 183 -4.91 -40.19 -8.71
CA ARG A 183 -5.90 -40.68 -9.70
C ARG A 183 -5.43 -40.42 -11.13
N SER A 184 -4.78 -39.28 -11.40
CA SER A 184 -4.23 -38.96 -12.71
C SER A 184 -3.00 -39.82 -13.06
N GLN A 185 -2.13 -40.11 -12.09
CA GLN A 185 -1.01 -41.03 -12.18
C GLN A 185 -1.49 -42.46 -12.39
N GLN A 186 -2.52 -42.92 -11.68
CA GLN A 186 -3.15 -44.22 -11.92
C GLN A 186 -3.77 -44.30 -13.33
N LYS A 187 -4.41 -43.23 -13.81
CA LYS A 187 -4.90 -43.15 -15.19
C LYS A 187 -3.75 -43.18 -16.20
N LEU A 188 -2.63 -42.51 -15.89
CA LEU A 188 -1.39 -42.53 -16.67
C LEU A 188 -0.76 -43.93 -16.70
N GLU A 189 -0.64 -44.63 -15.58
CA GLU A 189 -0.16 -46.01 -15.51
C GLU A 189 -1.08 -46.97 -16.28
N VAL A 190 -2.40 -46.78 -16.22
CA VAL A 190 -3.36 -47.56 -17.02
C VAL A 190 -3.21 -47.25 -18.50
N LEU A 191 -2.99 -45.99 -18.87
CA LEU A 191 -2.70 -45.56 -20.24
C LEU A 191 -1.36 -46.13 -20.72
N GLU A 192 -0.33 -46.11 -19.89
CA GLU A 192 1.00 -46.65 -20.16
C GLU A 192 0.94 -48.17 -20.34
N LYS A 193 0.18 -48.89 -19.48
CA LYS A 193 -0.13 -50.31 -19.66
C LYS A 193 -0.91 -50.58 -20.96
N LYS A 194 -1.86 -49.72 -21.32
CA LYS A 194 -2.59 -49.83 -22.60
C LYS A 194 -1.67 -49.54 -23.79
N VAL A 195 -0.82 -48.51 -23.72
CA VAL A 195 0.13 -48.15 -24.78
C VAL A 195 1.19 -49.23 -24.97
N THR A 196 1.68 -49.85 -23.89
CA THR A 196 2.60 -51.01 -23.94
C THR A 196 1.92 -52.29 -24.40
N GLN A 197 0.61 -52.46 -24.17
CA GLN A 197 -0.19 -53.52 -24.82
C GLN A 197 -0.38 -53.24 -26.32
N PHE A 198 -0.68 -51.99 -26.69
CA PHE A 198 -0.80 -51.54 -28.08
C PHE A 198 0.54 -51.69 -28.83
N SER A 199 1.69 -51.42 -28.18
CA SER A 199 3.01 -51.58 -28.81
C SER A 199 3.37 -53.02 -29.16
N LYS A 200 2.65 -54.02 -28.61
CA LYS A 200 2.79 -55.44 -28.97
C LYS A 200 1.97 -55.86 -30.18
N GLN A 201 1.03 -55.04 -30.66
CA GLN A 201 0.21 -55.37 -31.83
C GLN A 201 0.35 -54.32 -32.95
N SER A 202 0.86 -54.80 -34.09
CA SER A 202 0.94 -54.14 -35.40
C SER A 202 1.92 -52.96 -35.56
N LEU A 203 2.49 -52.86 -36.77
CA LEU A 203 3.49 -51.87 -37.19
C LEU A 203 3.07 -50.40 -37.00
N TYR A 204 1.76 -50.12 -36.96
CA TYR A 204 1.22 -48.76 -36.77
C TYR A 204 1.58 -48.17 -35.38
N ASN A 205 1.79 -49.01 -34.36
CA ASN A 205 2.08 -48.57 -33.00
C ASN A 205 3.57 -48.24 -32.74
N LYS A 206 4.49 -48.71 -33.60
CA LYS A 206 5.91 -48.32 -33.50
C LYS A 206 6.14 -46.88 -33.94
N LEU A 207 5.37 -46.39 -34.91
CA LEU A 207 5.42 -45.00 -35.37
C LEU A 207 4.93 -44.05 -34.27
N LEU A 208 3.84 -44.40 -33.59
CA LEU A 208 3.28 -43.59 -32.50
C LEU A 208 4.23 -43.50 -31.29
N LEU A 209 4.90 -44.62 -30.96
CA LEU A 209 5.92 -44.67 -29.90
C LEU A 209 7.14 -43.80 -30.27
N LEU A 210 7.56 -43.81 -31.54
CA LEU A 210 8.64 -42.95 -32.04
C LEU A 210 8.27 -41.46 -31.92
N ILE A 211 7.03 -41.09 -32.25
CA ILE A 211 6.51 -39.73 -32.10
C ILE A 211 6.48 -39.32 -30.62
N LEU A 212 6.10 -40.23 -29.72
CA LEU A 212 6.09 -39.96 -28.27
C LEU A 212 7.50 -39.77 -27.69
N ILE A 213 8.46 -40.60 -28.13
CA ILE A 213 9.88 -40.47 -27.74
C ILE A 213 10.47 -39.16 -28.26
N LEU A 214 10.05 -38.69 -29.44
CA LEU A 214 10.48 -37.40 -30.00
C LEU A 214 9.82 -36.19 -29.30
N LEU A 215 8.61 -36.34 -28.78
CA LEU A 215 7.89 -35.28 -28.05
C LEU A 215 8.38 -35.10 -26.60
N PHE A 216 8.91 -36.15 -25.98
CA PHE A 216 9.32 -36.13 -24.57
C PHE A 216 10.44 -35.12 -24.25
N PRO A 217 11.52 -34.98 -25.05
CA PRO A 217 12.54 -33.95 -24.85
C PRO A 217 11.99 -32.52 -24.99
N TYR A 218 11.00 -32.33 -25.86
CA TYR A 218 10.36 -31.03 -26.07
C TYR A 218 9.49 -30.62 -24.88
N LEU A 219 8.74 -31.57 -24.30
CA LEU A 219 7.98 -31.34 -23.08
C LEU A 219 8.89 -31.07 -21.88
N PHE A 220 10.01 -31.78 -21.76
CA PHE A 220 11.02 -31.54 -20.73
C PHE A 220 11.67 -30.15 -20.87
N TYR A 221 11.95 -29.73 -22.11
CA TYR A 221 12.45 -28.39 -22.42
C TYR A 221 11.46 -27.28 -22.02
N LEU A 222 10.16 -27.46 -22.30
CA LEU A 222 9.11 -26.52 -21.88
C LEU A 222 9.04 -26.41 -20.35
N GLN A 223 9.17 -27.53 -19.63
CA GLN A 223 9.11 -27.56 -18.17
C GLN A 223 10.33 -26.88 -17.52
N MET A 224 11.54 -27.04 -18.10
CA MET A 224 12.74 -26.33 -17.65
C MET A 224 12.66 -24.81 -17.87
N ASN A 225 12.05 -24.37 -18.98
CA ASN A 225 11.83 -22.94 -19.22
C ASN A 225 10.84 -22.31 -18.23
N GLN A 226 9.83 -23.06 -17.77
CA GLN A 226 8.91 -22.59 -16.73
C GLN A 226 9.63 -22.36 -15.39
N PHE A 227 10.59 -23.23 -15.02
CA PHE A 227 11.39 -23.06 -13.80
C PHE A 227 12.30 -21.82 -13.84
N GLU A 228 12.89 -21.50 -14.99
CA GLU A 228 13.72 -20.30 -15.12
C GLU A 228 12.88 -19.01 -15.12
N LEU A 229 11.65 -19.05 -15.66
CA LEU A 229 10.68 -17.95 -15.51
C LEU A 229 10.33 -17.71 -14.03
N ILE A 230 10.13 -18.76 -13.25
CA ILE A 230 9.86 -18.65 -11.81
C ILE A 230 11.05 -18.04 -11.05
N LYS A 231 12.29 -18.40 -11.39
CA LYS A 231 13.49 -17.76 -10.83
C LYS A 231 13.58 -16.28 -11.19
N PHE A 232 13.29 -15.94 -12.44
CA PHE A 232 13.28 -14.55 -12.90
C PHE A 232 12.26 -13.71 -12.13
N TYR A 233 11.04 -14.23 -11.91
CA TYR A 233 10.03 -13.54 -11.10
C TYR A 233 10.46 -13.33 -9.65
N LYS A 234 11.03 -14.36 -8.99
CA LYS A 234 11.57 -14.20 -7.63
C LYS A 234 12.69 -13.16 -7.54
N GLN A 235 13.53 -13.07 -8.57
CA GLN A 235 14.60 -12.07 -8.60
C GLN A 235 14.09 -10.66 -8.90
N GLN A 236 12.99 -10.54 -9.65
CA GLN A 236 12.30 -9.27 -9.87
C GLN A 236 11.61 -8.78 -8.59
N GLU A 237 11.01 -9.68 -7.82
CA GLU A 237 10.39 -9.41 -6.52
C GLU A 237 11.43 -8.92 -5.49
N PHE A 238 12.60 -9.55 -5.43
CA PHE A 238 13.71 -9.08 -4.59
C PHE A 238 14.22 -7.68 -4.98
N ASN A 239 14.25 -7.37 -6.28
CA ASN A 239 14.63 -6.04 -6.76
C ASN A 239 13.56 -4.97 -6.45
N ALA A 240 12.28 -5.33 -6.48
CA ALA A 240 11.17 -4.46 -6.08
C ALA A 240 11.24 -4.13 -4.58
N GLN A 241 11.46 -5.13 -3.72
CA GLN A 241 11.66 -4.91 -2.28
C GLN A 241 12.84 -3.98 -1.98
N LYS A 242 13.92 -4.08 -2.76
CA LYS A 242 15.09 -3.18 -2.63
C LYS A 242 14.78 -1.76 -3.10
N GLN A 243 13.91 -1.58 -4.10
CA GLN A 243 13.42 -0.26 -4.50
C GLN A 243 12.51 0.36 -3.45
N ASP A 244 11.61 -0.42 -2.84
CA ASP A 244 10.71 0.05 -1.78
C ASP A 244 11.49 0.52 -0.54
N TYR A 245 12.56 -0.19 -0.18
CA TYR A 245 13.47 0.23 0.88
C TYR A 245 14.13 1.59 0.59
N LEU A 246 14.55 1.83 -0.67
CA LEU A 246 15.14 3.11 -1.08
C LEU A 246 14.11 4.26 -1.14
N ILE A 247 12.86 3.96 -1.48
CA ILE A 247 11.76 4.93 -1.45
C ILE A 247 11.47 5.35 0.00
N GLN A 248 11.47 4.40 0.94
CA GLN A 248 11.32 4.69 2.37
C GLN A 248 12.47 5.55 2.94
N ASP A 249 13.71 5.28 2.55
CA ASP A 249 14.86 6.13 2.92
C ASP A 249 14.72 7.56 2.36
N LEU A 250 14.21 7.72 1.13
CA LEU A 250 13.94 9.01 0.50
C LEU A 250 12.84 9.80 1.22
N LEU A 251 11.76 9.13 1.63
CA LEU A 251 10.67 9.75 2.39
C LEU A 251 11.16 10.20 3.77
N THR A 252 11.92 9.35 4.47
CA THR A 252 12.52 9.68 5.77
C THR A 252 13.47 10.88 5.68
N LEU A 253 14.20 11.01 4.56
CA LEU A 253 15.07 12.16 4.31
C LEU A 253 14.28 13.45 4.04
N LYS A 254 13.20 13.36 3.26
CA LYS A 254 12.29 14.49 3.01
C LYS A 254 11.74 15.03 4.32
N ASP A 255 11.35 14.15 5.24
CA ASP A 255 10.85 14.53 6.55
C ASP A 255 11.93 15.22 7.40
N LYS A 256 13.17 14.71 7.40
CA LYS A 256 14.31 15.37 8.07
C LYS A 256 14.62 16.75 7.47
N PHE A 257 14.52 16.90 6.15
CA PHE A 257 14.72 18.18 5.48
C PHE A 257 13.62 19.18 5.86
N ASN A 258 12.37 18.73 5.92
CA ASN A 258 11.25 19.57 6.35
C ASN A 258 11.42 20.03 7.81
N ILE A 259 11.89 19.16 8.71
CA ILE A 259 12.21 19.52 10.10
C ILE A 259 13.33 20.58 10.15
N LEU A 260 14.38 20.41 9.36
CA LEU A 260 15.49 21.37 9.25
C LEU A 260 15.01 22.73 8.72
N GLN A 261 14.12 22.73 7.74
CA GLN A 261 13.52 23.94 7.18
C GLN A 261 12.63 24.65 8.20
N GLN A 262 11.85 23.91 8.99
CA GLN A 262 11.06 24.46 10.09
C GLN A 262 11.94 25.04 11.21
N GLN A 263 13.02 24.36 11.57
CA GLN A 263 14.00 24.89 12.55
C GLN A 263 14.68 26.16 12.04
N HIS A 264 15.04 26.21 10.76
CA HIS A 264 15.60 27.41 10.13
C HIS A 264 14.60 28.58 10.15
N GLN A 265 13.31 28.34 9.86
CA GLN A 265 12.26 29.35 9.96
C GLN A 265 12.05 29.82 11.40
N TYR A 266 12.05 28.91 12.37
CA TYR A 266 11.96 29.24 13.80
C TYR A 266 13.12 30.14 14.27
N LEU A 267 14.34 29.86 13.80
CA LEU A 267 15.52 30.67 14.10
C LEU A 267 15.48 32.06 13.43
N LEU A 268 14.95 32.16 12.21
CA LEU A 268 14.74 33.44 11.53
C LEU A 268 13.69 34.31 12.22
N ILE A 269 12.67 33.69 12.82
CA ILE A 269 11.58 34.39 13.52
C ILE A 269 12.04 34.89 14.90
N ASN A 270 12.95 34.17 15.57
CA ASN A 270 13.29 34.46 16.97
C ASN A 270 14.53 35.34 17.20
N GLN A 271 15.15 35.90 16.15
CA GLN A 271 16.29 36.84 16.24
C GLN A 271 17.32 36.49 17.34
N THR A 272 17.66 35.21 17.49
CA THR A 272 18.64 34.80 18.49
C THR A 272 20.05 35.03 17.97
N GLU A 273 20.86 35.78 18.73
CA GLU A 273 22.26 36.17 18.46
C GLU A 273 23.25 35.00 18.29
N ASP A 274 22.81 33.75 18.38
CA ASP A 274 23.70 32.58 18.39
C ASP A 274 23.95 32.02 16.98
N ILE A 275 24.65 32.83 16.18
CA ILE A 275 25.14 32.48 14.83
C ILE A 275 25.96 31.17 14.84
N SER A 276 26.54 30.79 16.00
CA SER A 276 27.32 29.57 16.16
C SER A 276 26.47 28.30 16.01
N VAL A 277 25.28 28.27 16.62
CA VAL A 277 24.35 27.12 16.59
C VAL A 277 23.75 26.96 15.20
N LEU A 278 23.45 28.07 14.52
CA LEU A 278 22.99 28.06 13.13
C LEU A 278 24.06 27.47 12.19
N ASN A 279 25.31 27.95 12.30
CA ASN A 279 26.42 27.41 11.51
C ASN A 279 26.63 25.92 11.77
N GLN A 280 26.54 25.47 13.03
CA GLN A 280 26.70 24.06 13.37
C GLN A 280 25.57 23.19 12.78
N THR A 281 24.34 23.69 12.78
CA THR A 281 23.16 23.02 12.19
C THR A 281 23.26 22.95 10.66
N VAL A 282 23.71 24.02 10.02
CA VAL A 282 23.95 24.08 8.56
C VAL A 282 25.07 23.12 8.17
N ILE A 283 26.17 23.07 8.93
CA ILE A 283 27.28 22.13 8.70
C ILE A 283 26.81 20.67 8.84
N GLN A 284 26.00 20.35 9.85
CA GLN A 284 25.42 19.01 10.01
C GLN A 284 24.46 18.64 8.87
N GLY A 285 23.69 19.60 8.37
CA GLY A 285 22.86 19.43 7.17
C GLY A 285 23.67 19.15 5.91
N ILE A 286 24.73 19.93 5.67
CA ILE A 286 25.64 19.77 4.54
C ILE A 286 26.38 18.42 4.60
N ASP A 287 26.86 18.00 5.78
CA ASP A 287 27.52 16.70 5.97
C ASP A 287 26.54 15.53 5.73
N SER A 288 25.30 15.67 6.19
CA SER A 288 24.24 14.66 5.94
C SER A 288 23.92 14.50 4.46
N VAL A 289 23.81 15.62 3.72
CA VAL A 289 23.61 15.63 2.25
C VAL A 289 24.82 15.05 1.53
N SER A 290 26.03 15.36 1.97
CA SER A 290 27.28 14.85 1.38
C SER A 290 27.44 13.34 1.57
N LYS A 291 27.15 12.82 2.77
CA LYS A 291 27.12 11.38 3.07
C LYS A 291 26.06 10.65 2.24
N LEU A 292 24.91 11.26 2.03
CA LEU A 292 23.85 10.70 1.17
C LEU A 292 24.29 10.65 -0.29
N LYS A 293 24.89 11.73 -0.81
CA LYS A 293 25.44 11.77 -2.16
C LYS A 293 26.47 10.66 -2.35
N LEU A 294 27.38 10.48 -1.39
CA LEU A 294 28.37 9.40 -1.41
C LEU A 294 27.72 8.01 -1.42
N ARG A 295 26.66 7.78 -0.63
CA ARG A 295 25.91 6.51 -0.61
C ARG A 295 25.14 6.29 -1.91
N PHE A 296 24.56 7.35 -2.49
CA PHE A 296 23.86 7.28 -3.77
C PHE A 296 24.84 6.98 -4.92
N ASP A 297 26.00 7.61 -4.92
CA ASP A 297 27.06 7.35 -5.90
C ASP A 297 27.62 5.93 -5.73
N THR A 298 27.81 5.48 -4.49
CA THR A 298 28.20 4.08 -4.18
C THR A 298 27.12 3.08 -4.62
N PHE A 299 25.84 3.40 -4.39
CA PHE A 299 24.72 2.60 -4.86
C PHE A 299 24.69 2.55 -6.38
N LYS A 300 24.79 3.70 -7.05
CA LYS A 300 24.83 3.80 -8.51
C LYS A 300 25.96 2.97 -9.07
N GLN A 301 27.17 3.12 -8.53
CA GLN A 301 28.37 2.38 -8.92
C GLN A 301 28.22 0.88 -8.65
N SER A 302 27.69 0.47 -7.51
CA SER A 302 27.40 -0.94 -7.19
C SER A 302 26.30 -1.53 -8.08
N SER A 303 25.29 -0.74 -8.47
CA SER A 303 24.21 -1.17 -9.35
C SER A 303 24.72 -1.33 -10.78
N THR A 304 25.56 -0.40 -11.27
CA THR A 304 26.20 -0.53 -12.58
C THR A 304 27.16 -1.71 -12.60
N LEU A 305 27.93 -1.92 -11.53
CA LEU A 305 28.87 -3.04 -11.44
C LEU A 305 28.16 -4.39 -11.28
N ASN A 306 27.00 -4.44 -10.60
CA ASN A 306 26.16 -5.63 -10.53
C ASN A 306 25.41 -5.89 -11.84
N LEU A 307 24.95 -4.84 -12.53
CA LEU A 307 24.37 -4.96 -13.88
C LEU A 307 25.41 -5.45 -14.88
N GLU A 308 26.65 -4.99 -14.77
CA GLU A 308 27.76 -5.41 -15.61
C GLU A 308 28.21 -6.84 -15.29
N LYS A 309 28.29 -7.23 -14.01
CA LYS A 309 28.50 -8.62 -13.60
C LYS A 309 27.37 -9.54 -14.07
N ASN A 310 26.11 -9.11 -13.96
CA ASN A 310 24.96 -9.88 -14.45
C ASN A 310 24.97 -9.98 -15.98
N LYS A 311 25.36 -8.91 -16.68
CA LYS A 311 25.55 -8.90 -18.12
C LYS A 311 26.63 -9.90 -18.53
N ILE A 312 27.80 -9.85 -17.90
CA ILE A 312 28.91 -10.80 -18.15
C ILE A 312 28.46 -12.22 -17.83
N TYR A 313 27.79 -12.45 -16.69
CA TYR A 313 27.25 -13.77 -16.33
C TYR A 313 26.24 -14.28 -17.37
N PHE A 314 25.38 -13.41 -17.88
CA PHE A 314 24.45 -13.73 -18.96
C PHE A 314 25.17 -14.03 -20.27
N GLU A 315 26.20 -13.27 -20.62
CA GLU A 315 27.02 -13.48 -21.82
C GLU A 315 27.77 -14.81 -21.75
N THR A 316 28.40 -15.13 -20.62
CA THR A 316 29.07 -16.42 -20.39
C THR A 316 28.08 -17.60 -20.39
N ARG A 317 26.86 -17.42 -19.85
CA ARG A 317 25.79 -18.44 -19.93
C ARG A 317 25.29 -18.62 -21.36
N LEU A 318 25.15 -17.53 -22.11
CA LEU A 318 24.78 -17.55 -23.52
C LEU A 318 25.82 -18.29 -24.35
N GLU A 319 27.11 -18.05 -24.08
CA GLU A 319 28.22 -18.72 -24.74
C GLU A 319 28.26 -20.21 -24.37
N ALA A 320 28.05 -20.57 -23.09
CA ALA A 320 27.93 -21.97 -22.66
C ALA A 320 26.72 -22.68 -23.30
N ILE A 321 25.57 -22.00 -23.42
CA ILE A 321 24.39 -22.51 -24.11
C ILE A 321 24.69 -22.66 -25.61
N GLN A 322 25.36 -21.70 -26.24
CA GLN A 322 25.80 -21.81 -27.64
C GLN A 322 26.76 -22.97 -27.86
N ASN A 323 27.71 -23.18 -26.95
CA ASN A 323 28.66 -24.29 -27.02
C ASN A 323 27.96 -25.63 -26.82
N ASN A 324 27.02 -25.73 -25.88
CA ASN A 324 26.19 -26.92 -25.67
C ASN A 324 25.25 -27.18 -26.85
N LEU A 325 24.69 -26.12 -27.46
CA LEU A 325 23.89 -26.24 -28.68
C LEU A 325 24.75 -26.68 -29.86
N THR A 326 25.96 -26.16 -29.98
CA THR A 326 26.90 -26.55 -31.04
C THR A 326 27.33 -28.00 -30.85
N TYR A 327 27.57 -28.43 -29.61
CA TYR A 327 27.81 -29.83 -29.27
C TYR A 327 26.61 -30.72 -29.60
N PHE A 328 25.39 -30.28 -29.24
CA PHE A 328 24.15 -30.98 -29.56
C PHE A 328 23.92 -31.08 -31.07
N LEU A 329 24.10 -30.00 -31.81
CA LEU A 329 24.00 -29.96 -33.28
C LEU A 329 25.08 -30.83 -33.94
N ASN A 330 26.32 -30.83 -33.40
CA ASN A 330 27.38 -31.72 -33.87
C ASN A 330 27.06 -33.20 -33.55
N SER A 331 26.43 -33.47 -32.41
CA SER A 331 25.93 -34.81 -32.08
C SER A 331 24.74 -35.22 -32.95
N GLU A 332 23.90 -34.28 -33.37
CA GLU A 332 22.82 -34.49 -34.33
C GLU A 332 23.36 -34.70 -35.75
N VAL A 333 24.46 -34.02 -36.14
CA VAL A 333 25.20 -34.25 -37.39
C VAL A 333 25.87 -35.63 -37.36
N LEU A 334 26.40 -36.06 -36.21
CA LEU A 334 26.95 -37.41 -36.02
C LEU A 334 25.83 -38.48 -36.08
N LEU A 335 24.66 -38.20 -35.50
CA LEU A 335 23.49 -39.06 -35.58
C LEU A 335 22.94 -39.12 -37.01
N LYS A 336 22.91 -37.98 -37.71
CA LYS A 336 22.53 -37.87 -39.13
C LYS A 336 23.54 -38.53 -40.04
N SER A 337 24.83 -38.51 -39.75
CA SER A 337 25.85 -39.23 -40.53
C SER A 337 25.77 -40.74 -40.28
N GLN A 338 25.45 -41.18 -39.07
CA GLN A 338 25.13 -42.57 -38.75
C GLN A 338 23.83 -43.02 -39.46
N ILE A 339 22.79 -42.19 -39.45
CA ILE A 339 21.54 -42.43 -40.18
C ILE A 339 21.75 -42.38 -41.70
N GLN A 340 22.63 -41.52 -42.21
CA GLN A 340 23.03 -41.46 -43.62
C GLN A 340 23.89 -42.65 -44.03
N ASN A 341 24.74 -43.19 -43.16
CA ASN A 341 25.46 -44.46 -43.39
C ASN A 341 24.50 -45.66 -43.42
N ILE A 342 23.44 -45.63 -42.62
CA ILE A 342 22.36 -46.63 -42.66
C ILE A 342 21.49 -46.42 -43.93
N SER A 343 21.29 -45.18 -44.34
CA SER A 343 20.49 -44.81 -45.51
C SER A 343 21.23 -44.97 -46.84
N SER A 344 22.57 -44.91 -46.85
CA SER A 344 23.43 -45.15 -48.02
C SER A 344 23.61 -46.64 -48.31
N MET A 345 23.25 -47.52 -47.37
CA MET A 345 23.08 -48.95 -47.63
C MET A 345 21.80 -49.29 -48.41
N LEU A 346 20.89 -48.33 -48.64
CA LEU A 346 19.58 -48.53 -49.26
C LEU A 346 19.41 -47.69 -50.53
N ASP A 347 20.39 -47.73 -51.43
CA ASP A 347 20.41 -47.05 -52.73
C ASP A 347 19.02 -46.82 -53.37
N PHE A 348 18.58 -45.55 -53.44
CA PHE A 348 18.16 -44.94 -54.69
C PHE A 348 18.26 -43.40 -54.64
N LYS A 349 19.12 -42.92 -55.53
CA LYS A 349 19.40 -41.57 -56.03
C LYS A 349 18.35 -40.46 -55.83
N THR A 350 18.88 -39.32 -55.36
CA THR A 350 18.56 -37.92 -55.69
C THR A 350 17.26 -37.29 -55.14
N ILE A 351 17.40 -36.35 -54.21
CA ILE A 351 17.23 -34.89 -54.41
C ILE A 351 17.45 -34.14 -53.07
N LYS A 352 18.05 -32.93 -53.17
CA LYS A 352 18.14 -31.82 -52.18
C LYS A 352 19.20 -31.89 -51.07
N GLY A 353 20.36 -31.33 -51.39
CA GLY A 353 21.06 -30.45 -50.46
C GLY A 353 20.58 -29.01 -50.68
N GLN A 354 19.99 -28.36 -49.66
CA GLN A 354 20.04 -26.90 -49.41
C GLN A 354 19.17 -26.38 -48.24
N GLU A 355 18.38 -27.18 -47.53
CA GLU A 355 17.33 -26.63 -46.64
C GLU A 355 17.76 -26.24 -45.20
N ASN A 356 18.95 -26.63 -44.69
CA ASN A 356 19.28 -26.41 -43.26
C ASN A 356 19.98 -25.09 -42.88
N LYS A 357 20.37 -24.24 -43.85
CA LYS A 357 20.94 -22.90 -43.55
C LYS A 357 19.88 -21.80 -43.41
N SER A 358 18.69 -22.00 -43.97
CA SER A 358 17.61 -21.00 -43.93
C SER A 358 16.91 -20.94 -42.58
N GLU A 359 16.70 -22.06 -41.89
CA GLU A 359 15.98 -22.10 -40.60
C GLU A 359 16.73 -21.38 -39.46
N PHE A 360 18.05 -21.49 -39.40
CA PHE A 360 18.86 -20.82 -38.36
C PHE A 360 18.90 -19.30 -38.55
N GLU A 361 19.04 -18.84 -39.80
CA GLU A 361 18.90 -17.42 -40.16
C GLU A 361 17.50 -16.89 -39.84
N GLN A 362 16.46 -17.71 -40.05
CA GLN A 362 15.08 -17.35 -39.77
C GLN A 362 14.83 -17.22 -38.25
N GLN A 363 15.35 -18.12 -37.43
CA GLN A 363 15.23 -18.02 -35.96
C GLN A 363 16.00 -16.83 -35.36
N LYS A 364 17.20 -16.53 -35.89
CA LYS A 364 17.98 -15.34 -35.50
C LYS A 364 17.22 -14.05 -35.82
N LYS A 365 16.58 -13.98 -37.00
CA LYS A 365 15.72 -12.86 -37.40
C LYS A 365 14.52 -12.71 -36.46
N VAL A 366 13.85 -13.82 -36.09
CA VAL A 366 12.69 -13.79 -35.17
C VAL A 366 13.08 -13.26 -33.77
N LYS A 367 14.21 -13.69 -33.21
CA LYS A 367 14.67 -13.19 -31.90
C LYS A 367 15.06 -11.71 -31.93
N LEU A 368 15.71 -11.25 -33.01
CA LEU A 368 16.06 -9.84 -33.18
C LEU A 368 14.79 -8.97 -33.27
N GLU A 369 13.77 -9.47 -33.97
CA GLU A 369 12.47 -8.82 -34.11
C GLU A 369 11.72 -8.74 -32.76
N GLN A 370 11.76 -9.80 -31.95
CA GLN A 370 11.16 -9.78 -30.60
C GLN A 370 11.84 -8.77 -29.67
N LEU A 371 13.18 -8.68 -29.70
CA LEU A 371 13.93 -7.70 -28.91
C LEU A 371 13.59 -6.27 -29.36
N LYS A 372 13.43 -6.05 -30.67
CA LYS A 372 13.02 -4.76 -31.23
C LYS A 372 11.62 -4.37 -30.74
N ARG A 373 10.65 -5.29 -30.80
CA ARG A 373 9.28 -5.08 -30.27
C ARG A 373 9.26 -4.75 -28.78
N LEU A 374 10.09 -5.42 -27.97
CA LEU A 374 10.17 -5.12 -26.53
C LEU A 374 10.72 -3.72 -26.27
N LYS A 375 11.78 -3.31 -27.00
CA LYS A 375 12.33 -1.94 -26.91
C LYS A 375 11.31 -0.90 -27.32
N GLU A 376 10.55 -1.17 -28.39
CA GLU A 376 9.43 -0.32 -28.83
C GLU A 376 8.35 -0.23 -27.76
N THR A 377 7.97 -1.34 -27.12
CA THR A 377 6.97 -1.37 -26.04
C THR A 377 7.43 -0.55 -24.82
N VAL A 378 8.68 -0.72 -24.38
CA VAL A 378 9.23 0.07 -23.26
C VAL A 378 9.31 1.55 -23.61
N HIS A 379 9.64 1.88 -24.86
CA HIS A 379 9.64 3.25 -25.34
C HIS A 379 8.24 3.84 -25.36
N GLN A 380 7.24 3.09 -25.85
CA GLN A 380 5.83 3.47 -25.82
C GLN A 380 5.34 3.71 -24.39
N MET A 381 5.63 2.81 -23.45
CA MET A 381 5.26 3.01 -22.04
C MET A 381 5.87 4.28 -21.42
N LYS A 382 7.14 4.59 -21.76
CA LYS A 382 7.77 5.84 -21.31
C LYS A 382 7.10 7.06 -21.94
N GLN A 383 6.82 7.01 -23.24
CA GLN A 383 6.10 8.08 -23.94
C GLN A 383 4.69 8.28 -23.37
N GLU A 384 3.95 7.20 -23.12
CA GLU A 384 2.63 7.26 -22.47
C GLU A 384 2.70 7.89 -21.08
N ASN A 385 3.68 7.51 -20.24
CA ASN A 385 3.83 8.09 -18.90
C ASN A 385 4.14 9.60 -18.97
N VAL A 386 5.03 10.01 -19.88
CA VAL A 386 5.30 11.43 -20.13
C VAL A 386 4.05 12.15 -20.63
N MET A 387 3.32 11.57 -21.58
CA MET A 387 2.08 12.14 -22.10
C MET A 387 1.01 12.26 -21.00
N ARG A 388 0.87 11.26 -20.13
CA ARG A 388 -0.04 11.31 -18.97
C ARG A 388 0.33 12.45 -18.03
N LYS A 389 1.62 12.63 -17.70
CA LYS A 389 2.06 13.77 -16.88
C LYS A 389 1.79 15.13 -17.54
N ILE A 390 1.98 15.22 -18.85
CA ILE A 390 1.64 16.42 -19.63
C ILE A 390 0.13 16.68 -19.57
N ILE A 391 -0.70 15.64 -19.72
CA ILE A 391 -2.15 15.72 -19.62
C ILE A 391 -2.56 16.17 -18.21
N GLN A 392 -2.00 15.58 -17.16
CA GLN A 392 -2.24 15.98 -15.76
C GLN A 392 -1.89 17.46 -15.53
N LEU A 393 -0.72 17.90 -16.00
CA LEU A 393 -0.31 19.30 -15.89
C LEU A 393 -1.23 20.25 -16.66
N LYS A 394 -1.64 19.86 -17.88
CA LYS A 394 -2.61 20.64 -18.67
C LYS A 394 -3.97 20.74 -17.98
N ASN A 395 -4.47 19.64 -17.41
CA ASN A 395 -5.72 19.60 -16.66
C ASN A 395 -5.64 20.49 -15.42
N TYR A 396 -4.52 20.44 -14.69
CA TYR A 396 -4.26 21.29 -13.53
C TYR A 396 -4.22 22.78 -13.90
N ILE A 397 -3.45 23.15 -14.93
CA ILE A 397 -3.36 24.54 -15.41
C ILE A 397 -4.72 25.03 -15.91
N TYR A 398 -5.45 24.21 -16.67
CA TYR A 398 -6.79 24.56 -17.13
C TYR A 398 -7.75 24.78 -15.95
N SER A 399 -7.66 23.93 -14.92
CA SER A 399 -8.48 24.06 -13.71
C SER A 399 -8.19 25.37 -12.98
N LEU A 400 -6.91 25.70 -12.80
CA LEU A 400 -6.48 26.97 -12.23
C LEU A 400 -6.93 28.17 -13.06
N LEU A 401 -6.77 28.16 -14.37
CA LEU A 401 -7.08 29.32 -15.19
C LEU A 401 -8.59 29.58 -15.30
N ASN A 402 -9.40 28.53 -15.42
CA ASN A 402 -10.83 28.67 -15.68
C ASN A 402 -11.70 28.63 -14.41
N PHE A 403 -11.22 27.99 -13.34
CA PHE A 403 -12.02 27.75 -12.14
C PHE A 403 -11.38 28.29 -10.85
N ARG A 404 -10.26 29.02 -10.90
CA ARG A 404 -9.75 29.75 -9.73
C ARG A 404 -10.78 30.61 -9.01
N PRO A 405 -11.74 31.29 -9.68
CA PRO A 405 -12.80 32.01 -8.97
C PRO A 405 -13.68 31.11 -8.10
N LEU A 406 -13.71 29.79 -8.36
CA LEU A 406 -14.42 28.82 -7.55
C LEU A 406 -13.64 28.38 -6.31
N ILE A 407 -12.31 28.55 -6.26
CA ILE A 407 -11.46 28.11 -5.14
C ILE A 407 -11.60 29.06 -3.94
N LYS A 408 -12.76 29.00 -3.30
CA LYS A 408 -13.16 29.71 -2.08
C LYS A 408 -14.46 29.11 -1.54
N ILE A 409 -14.92 29.62 -0.40
CA ILE A 409 -16.26 29.33 0.13
C ILE A 409 -17.26 30.26 -0.56
N HIS A 410 -18.36 29.70 -1.08
CA HIS A 410 -19.46 30.42 -1.71
C HIS A 410 -20.76 30.15 -0.96
N LYS A 411 -21.57 31.21 -0.81
CA LYS A 411 -22.96 31.10 -0.37
C LYS A 411 -23.88 31.22 -1.58
N ASN A 412 -24.95 30.42 -1.61
CA ASN A 412 -25.98 30.44 -2.65
C ASN A 412 -25.41 30.36 -4.07
N LEU A 413 -24.47 29.44 -4.31
CA LEU A 413 -23.84 29.27 -5.62
C LEU A 413 -24.86 28.67 -6.61
N PRO A 414 -25.20 29.34 -7.74
CA PRO A 414 -26.11 28.76 -8.71
C PRO A 414 -25.57 27.44 -9.26
N LYS A 415 -26.40 26.38 -9.31
CA LYS A 415 -25.98 25.07 -9.82
C LYS A 415 -25.48 25.11 -11.26
N GLN A 416 -25.95 26.06 -12.05
CA GLN A 416 -25.48 26.28 -13.42
C GLN A 416 -23.97 26.55 -13.50
N THR A 417 -23.37 27.10 -12.45
CA THR A 417 -21.91 27.32 -12.34
C THR A 417 -21.15 25.99 -12.29
N LEU A 418 -21.78 24.92 -11.82
CA LEU A 418 -21.22 23.57 -11.70
C LEU A 418 -21.62 22.65 -12.87
N LYS A 419 -22.14 23.18 -13.98
CA LYS A 419 -22.64 22.36 -15.12
C LYS A 419 -21.59 21.40 -15.73
N ASN A 420 -20.30 21.71 -15.57
CA ASN A 420 -19.19 20.89 -16.07
C ASN A 420 -18.65 19.91 -15.02
N PHE A 421 -19.28 19.85 -13.84
CA PHE A 421 -18.89 18.95 -12.76
C PHE A 421 -19.82 17.74 -12.74
N GLU A 422 -19.25 16.58 -12.43
CA GLU A 422 -19.97 15.36 -12.14
C GLU A 422 -20.38 15.33 -10.67
N LEU A 423 -21.66 15.07 -10.39
CA LEU A 423 -22.14 14.84 -9.03
C LEU A 423 -21.79 13.40 -8.61
N ILE A 424 -20.77 13.25 -7.78
CA ILE A 424 -20.24 11.92 -7.39
C ILE A 424 -20.80 11.39 -6.06
N TYR A 425 -21.43 12.27 -5.27
CA TYR A 425 -22.11 11.95 -4.02
C TYR A 425 -23.29 12.90 -3.78
N ASP A 426 -24.44 12.36 -3.37
CA ASP A 426 -25.68 13.13 -3.17
C ASP A 426 -26.62 12.43 -2.18
N GLU A 427 -26.56 12.81 -0.91
CA GLU A 427 -27.34 12.18 0.15
C GLU A 427 -27.94 13.18 1.13
N LEU A 428 -29.05 12.80 1.77
CA LEU A 428 -29.66 13.60 2.83
C LEU A 428 -28.74 13.70 4.06
N PHE A 429 -28.79 14.83 4.75
CA PHE A 429 -28.06 15.01 6.00
C PHE A 429 -28.52 14.00 7.07
N ASN A 430 -29.75 13.49 7.00
CA ASN A 430 -30.20 12.46 7.96
C ASN A 430 -29.54 11.08 7.81
N LYS A 431 -28.81 10.82 6.71
CA LYS A 431 -28.07 9.57 6.54
C LYS A 431 -26.62 9.80 6.93
N PRO A 432 -25.95 8.93 7.69
CA PRO A 432 -24.51 9.05 7.99
C PRO A 432 -23.65 8.73 6.76
N ILE A 433 -22.49 9.38 6.65
CA ILE A 433 -21.41 8.93 5.77
C ILE A 433 -20.57 7.90 6.50
N LEU A 434 -20.42 6.73 5.91
CA LEU A 434 -19.61 5.66 6.47
C LEU A 434 -18.20 5.69 5.86
N ILE A 435 -17.22 5.10 6.55
CA ILE A 435 -15.81 5.07 6.08
C ILE A 435 -15.70 4.51 4.67
N TYR A 436 -16.44 3.44 4.35
CA TYR A 436 -16.40 2.85 3.02
C TYR A 436 -16.94 3.81 1.95
N THR A 437 -17.90 4.67 2.29
CA THR A 437 -18.43 5.69 1.39
C THR A 437 -17.36 6.73 1.09
N MET A 438 -16.61 7.18 2.11
CA MET A 438 -15.50 8.10 1.91
C MET A 438 -14.36 7.45 1.10
N ALA A 439 -14.06 6.17 1.34
CA ALA A 439 -13.11 5.41 0.54
C ALA A 439 -13.56 5.28 -0.93
N GLN A 440 -14.85 5.06 -1.19
CA GLN A 440 -15.40 5.04 -2.55
C GLN A 440 -15.33 6.41 -3.23
N ILE A 441 -15.59 7.50 -2.49
CA ILE A 441 -15.40 8.87 -2.99
C ILE A 441 -13.93 9.07 -3.37
N GLN A 442 -12.99 8.75 -2.48
CA GLN A 442 -11.55 8.87 -2.74
C GLN A 442 -11.10 8.05 -3.96
N GLN A 443 -11.60 6.82 -4.12
CA GLN A 443 -11.32 5.98 -5.30
C GLN A 443 -11.86 6.58 -6.60
N LYS A 444 -13.03 7.22 -6.57
CA LYS A 444 -13.59 7.92 -7.74
C LYS A 444 -12.78 9.16 -8.11
N VAL A 445 -12.25 9.87 -7.11
CA VAL A 445 -11.47 11.11 -7.26
C VAL A 445 -10.07 10.83 -7.77
N PHE A 446 -9.37 9.86 -7.17
CA PHE A 446 -7.99 9.50 -7.50
C PHE A 446 -7.93 8.27 -8.39
N LYS A 447 -8.43 8.38 -9.63
CA LYS A 447 -8.43 7.27 -10.61
C LYS A 447 -7.01 6.86 -11.01
N TYR A 448 -6.10 7.81 -11.15
CA TYR A 448 -4.70 7.57 -11.50
C TYR A 448 -3.75 8.18 -10.47
N ALA A 449 -2.56 7.58 -10.34
CA ALA A 449 -1.53 8.09 -9.44
C ALA A 449 -1.09 9.51 -9.86
N GLY A 450 -1.12 10.43 -8.90
CA GLY A 450 -0.76 11.84 -9.11
C GLY A 450 -1.90 12.74 -9.60
N ASP A 451 -3.13 12.21 -9.71
CA ASP A 451 -4.29 13.04 -10.00
C ASP A 451 -4.55 14.04 -8.87
N ASN A 452 -4.92 15.26 -9.24
CA ASN A 452 -5.34 16.30 -8.31
C ASN A 452 -6.48 17.12 -8.93
N PRO A 453 -7.68 16.53 -9.12
CA PRO A 453 -8.80 17.22 -9.73
C PRO A 453 -9.39 18.27 -8.79
N LEU A 454 -10.17 19.19 -9.35
CA LEU A 454 -10.96 20.14 -8.57
C LEU A 454 -12.22 19.43 -8.04
N LEU A 455 -12.42 19.53 -6.73
CA LEU A 455 -13.58 19.03 -6.00
C LEU A 455 -14.37 20.19 -5.42
N CYS A 456 -15.67 20.01 -5.26
CA CYS A 456 -16.49 20.88 -4.43
C CYS A 456 -17.32 20.08 -3.43
N LEU A 457 -17.34 20.53 -2.18
CA LEU A 457 -18.16 19.99 -1.10
C LEU A 457 -19.20 21.04 -0.71
N GLY A 458 -20.48 20.69 -0.74
CA GLY A 458 -21.53 21.63 -0.39
C GLY A 458 -22.78 21.01 0.20
N GLY A 459 -23.57 21.84 0.87
CA GLY A 459 -24.91 21.53 1.34
C GLY A 459 -25.96 22.29 0.57
N LEU A 460 -27.05 21.61 0.24
CA LEU A 460 -28.20 22.10 -0.52
C LEU A 460 -29.45 22.06 0.35
N ASN A 461 -30.23 23.14 0.40
CA ASN A 461 -31.57 23.13 0.94
C ASN A 461 -32.59 22.75 -0.13
N LEU A 462 -33.42 21.75 0.16
CA LEU A 462 -34.45 21.25 -0.77
C LEU A 462 -35.57 22.25 -1.05
N MET A 463 -35.69 23.31 -0.24
CA MET A 463 -36.59 24.42 -0.53
C MET A 463 -36.06 25.35 -1.62
N ASN A 464 -34.75 25.30 -1.93
CA ASN A 464 -34.10 26.10 -2.96
C ASN A 464 -33.17 25.22 -3.81
N VAL A 465 -33.77 24.46 -4.74
CA VAL A 465 -33.01 23.47 -5.53
C VAL A 465 -32.12 24.07 -6.62
N ASP A 466 -32.24 25.36 -6.93
CA ASP A 466 -31.52 26.01 -8.04
C ASP A 466 -30.11 26.48 -7.66
N ALA A 467 -29.84 26.64 -6.37
CA ALA A 467 -28.55 27.08 -5.84
C ALA A 467 -28.08 26.16 -4.70
N ILE A 468 -26.77 26.03 -4.55
CA ILE A 468 -26.15 25.36 -3.40
C ILE A 468 -25.98 26.40 -2.29
N ASP A 469 -26.65 26.22 -1.15
CA ASP A 469 -26.67 27.15 -0.02
C ASP A 469 -25.27 27.51 0.46
N LEU A 470 -24.41 26.51 0.64
CA LEU A 470 -23.03 26.69 1.04
C LEU A 470 -22.15 25.63 0.40
N ILE A 471 -21.09 26.06 -0.28
CA ILE A 471 -20.16 25.18 -0.99
C ILE A 471 -18.75 25.74 -0.95
N ALA A 472 -17.76 24.87 -0.80
CA ALA A 472 -16.36 25.20 -1.00
C ALA A 472 -15.79 24.32 -2.10
N CYS A 473 -14.98 24.90 -2.99
CA CYS A 473 -14.25 24.15 -3.99
C CYS A 473 -12.75 24.28 -3.77
N ASP A 474 -12.02 23.19 -4.00
CA ASP A 474 -10.57 23.17 -3.95
C ASP A 474 -10.00 21.94 -4.65
N PHE A 475 -8.69 21.86 -4.74
CA PHE A 475 -8.03 20.66 -5.23
C PHE A 475 -8.18 19.49 -4.25
N ALA A 476 -8.36 18.30 -4.80
CA ALA A 476 -8.62 17.09 -4.04
C ALA A 476 -7.54 16.79 -2.99
N ASN A 477 -6.28 17.08 -3.29
CA ASN A 477 -5.17 16.88 -2.34
C ASN A 477 -5.27 17.79 -1.11
N ASP A 478 -5.76 19.03 -1.25
CA ASP A 478 -5.96 19.94 -0.12
C ASP A 478 -7.22 19.55 0.67
N MET A 479 -8.33 19.27 -0.03
CA MET A 479 -9.62 18.92 0.57
C MET A 479 -9.60 17.59 1.33
N LEU A 480 -8.90 16.58 0.80
CA LEU A 480 -8.88 15.21 1.34
C LEU A 480 -7.60 14.92 2.15
N GLN A 481 -6.85 15.97 2.51
CA GLN A 481 -5.68 15.83 3.36
C GLN A 481 -6.10 15.41 4.78
N PRO A 482 -5.54 14.33 5.34
CA PRO A 482 -5.83 13.94 6.71
C PRO A 482 -5.49 15.03 7.72
N THR A 483 -6.39 15.27 8.67
CA THR A 483 -6.21 16.22 9.78
C THR A 483 -6.06 15.47 11.09
N PHE A 484 -5.05 15.82 11.87
CA PHE A 484 -4.71 15.13 13.12
C PHE A 484 -5.09 15.91 14.38
N ASP A 485 -5.56 17.16 14.24
CA ASP A 485 -5.96 18.02 15.34
C ASP A 485 -7.47 18.31 15.26
N SER A 486 -8.20 17.97 16.33
CA SER A 486 -9.64 18.24 16.44
C SER A 486 -9.99 19.72 16.61
N LYS A 487 -8.99 20.59 16.81
CA LYS A 487 -9.15 22.03 17.04
C LYS A 487 -8.54 22.90 15.94
N LYS A 488 -7.81 22.30 14.99
CA LYS A 488 -7.13 23.03 13.92
C LYS A 488 -7.36 22.39 12.55
N ALA A 489 -7.97 23.16 11.66
CA ALA A 489 -8.08 22.84 10.24
C ALA A 489 -6.80 23.25 9.48
N ILE A 490 -6.58 22.64 8.33
CA ILE A 490 -5.40 22.85 7.49
C ILE A 490 -5.73 23.91 6.42
N LYS A 491 -4.89 24.94 6.30
CA LYS A 491 -5.05 25.96 5.27
C LYS A 491 -4.82 25.36 3.88
N SER A 492 -5.73 25.61 2.94
CA SER A 492 -5.53 25.33 1.53
C SER A 492 -4.29 26.02 0.97
N THR A 493 -3.59 25.35 0.05
CA THR A 493 -2.48 25.95 -0.68
C THR A 493 -2.93 26.89 -1.82
N HIS A 494 -4.22 26.87 -2.20
CA HIS A 494 -4.75 27.54 -3.39
C HIS A 494 -5.81 28.62 -3.09
N GLY A 495 -6.41 28.62 -1.90
CA GLY A 495 -7.45 29.59 -1.53
C GLY A 495 -7.51 29.89 -0.04
N ASP A 496 -8.36 30.84 0.32
CA ASP A 496 -8.64 31.19 1.72
C ASP A 496 -9.76 30.30 2.27
N ILE A 497 -9.46 28.99 2.34
CA ILE A 497 -10.32 27.94 2.90
C ILE A 497 -9.45 27.10 3.83
N TYR A 498 -10.03 26.63 4.92
CA TYR A 498 -9.38 25.68 5.81
C TYR A 498 -10.16 24.37 5.78
N TRP A 499 -9.51 23.31 5.34
CA TRP A 499 -10.09 21.98 5.21
C TRP A 499 -9.74 21.14 6.42
N TYR A 500 -10.64 20.25 6.80
CA TYR A 500 -10.31 19.18 7.73
C TYR A 500 -10.93 17.86 7.31
N GLN A 501 -10.15 16.79 7.47
CA GLN A 501 -10.59 15.42 7.35
C GLN A 501 -9.98 14.63 8.52
N VAL A 502 -10.62 14.69 9.68
CA VAL A 502 -10.24 13.90 10.84
C VAL A 502 -10.74 12.48 10.64
N GLN A 503 -9.82 11.55 10.47
CA GLN A 503 -10.13 10.16 10.16
C GLN A 503 -11.10 9.58 11.20
N GLU A 504 -12.20 8.97 10.72
CA GLU A 504 -13.24 8.33 11.55
C GLU A 504 -13.97 9.27 12.52
N SER A 505 -13.83 10.58 12.36
CA SER A 505 -14.47 11.57 13.23
C SER A 505 -15.20 12.63 12.44
N SER A 506 -14.54 13.41 11.58
CA SER A 506 -15.24 14.48 10.86
C SER A 506 -14.56 14.90 9.57
N PHE A 507 -15.31 15.58 8.73
CA PHE A 507 -14.77 16.33 7.61
C PHE A 507 -15.59 17.58 7.33
N GLY A 508 -14.99 18.55 6.67
CA GLY A 508 -15.64 19.79 6.34
C GLY A 508 -14.66 20.90 6.02
N PHE A 509 -15.16 22.14 6.07
CA PHE A 509 -14.36 23.33 5.86
C PHE A 509 -14.80 24.47 6.77
N ALA A 510 -13.87 25.38 7.00
CA ALA A 510 -14.04 26.60 7.80
C ALA A 510 -13.36 27.80 7.12
N PRO A 511 -13.76 29.04 7.47
CA PRO A 511 -13.11 30.25 6.96
C PRO A 511 -11.76 30.56 7.63
N ASN A 512 -11.43 29.88 8.74
CA ASN A 512 -10.18 30.05 9.49
C ASN A 512 -9.71 28.72 10.09
N GLU A 513 -8.51 28.71 10.68
CA GLU A 513 -7.90 27.48 11.23
C GLU A 513 -8.66 26.91 12.43
N ASN A 514 -9.40 27.73 13.17
CA ASN A 514 -10.03 27.30 14.42
C ASN A 514 -11.31 26.52 14.14
N ILE A 515 -11.32 25.27 14.60
CA ILE A 515 -12.48 24.37 14.57
C ILE A 515 -12.69 23.78 15.96
N GLN A 516 -13.85 23.20 16.22
CA GLN A 516 -14.08 22.45 17.45
C GLN A 516 -14.98 21.25 17.16
N LEU A 517 -14.41 20.06 17.14
CA LEU A 517 -15.08 18.86 16.63
C LEU A 517 -15.66 17.97 17.75
N LEU A 518 -16.56 18.51 18.58
CA LEU A 518 -17.27 17.73 19.61
C LEU A 518 -18.40 16.88 19.02
N LEU A 519 -19.27 17.50 18.22
CA LEU A 519 -20.37 16.84 17.51
C LEU A 519 -20.37 17.23 16.03
N CYS A 520 -20.29 18.52 15.77
CA CYS A 520 -19.90 19.15 14.51
C CYS A 520 -18.93 20.28 14.85
N ASP A 521 -18.34 20.92 13.85
CA ASP A 521 -17.55 22.15 14.06
C ASP A 521 -18.44 23.26 14.66
N ASP A 522 -18.33 23.50 15.97
CA ASP A 522 -19.13 24.46 16.74
C ASP A 522 -18.32 25.66 17.28
N TYR A 523 -17.07 25.82 16.85
CA TYR A 523 -16.17 26.87 17.37
C TYR A 523 -16.74 28.29 17.28
N ASP A 524 -17.43 28.59 16.17
CA ASP A 524 -18.11 29.86 15.93
C ASP A 524 -19.49 29.54 15.35
N GLU A 525 -20.49 29.32 16.21
CA GLU A 525 -21.86 28.91 15.85
C GLU A 525 -22.54 29.89 14.88
N GLU A 526 -22.21 31.19 14.98
CA GLU A 526 -22.78 32.25 14.14
C GLU A 526 -22.14 32.34 12.75
N SER A 527 -21.07 31.57 12.50
CA SER A 527 -20.40 31.57 11.20
C SER A 527 -21.28 31.00 10.09
N GLU A 528 -21.50 31.79 9.04
CA GLU A 528 -22.24 31.34 7.84
C GLU A 528 -21.37 30.56 6.85
N TYR A 529 -20.06 30.43 7.10
CA TYR A 529 -19.08 29.90 6.15
C TYR A 529 -18.49 28.55 6.58
N ARG A 530 -19.20 27.80 7.42
CA ARG A 530 -18.74 26.51 7.93
C ARG A 530 -19.65 25.39 7.45
N LEU A 531 -19.05 24.33 6.93
CA LEU A 531 -19.74 23.06 6.71
C LEU A 531 -19.00 22.02 7.53
N SER A 532 -19.75 21.24 8.28
CA SER A 532 -19.18 20.16 9.09
C SER A 532 -20.06 18.94 9.03
N TYR A 533 -19.39 17.80 8.94
CA TYR A 533 -20.04 16.53 8.90
C TYR A 533 -19.24 15.54 9.73
N TRP A 534 -19.88 14.97 10.73
CA TRP A 534 -19.26 14.01 11.65
C TRP A 534 -19.65 12.57 11.33
N TYR A 535 -18.70 11.66 11.56
CA TYR A 535 -18.79 10.24 11.39
C TYR A 535 -18.66 9.60 12.78
N ASP A 536 -19.67 8.87 13.25
CA ASP A 536 -19.48 7.90 14.34
C ASP A 536 -19.99 6.53 13.94
N LEU A 537 -19.03 5.63 13.85
CA LEU A 537 -19.21 4.24 13.46
C LEU A 537 -19.95 3.42 14.50
N LYS A 538 -19.88 3.81 15.78
CA LYS A 538 -20.43 3.05 16.90
C LYS A 538 -21.89 3.36 17.13
N THR A 539 -22.24 4.65 17.06
CA THR A 539 -23.59 5.11 17.42
C THR A 539 -24.47 5.38 16.20
N LEU A 540 -23.90 5.47 14.99
CA LEU A 540 -24.58 6.01 13.79
C LEU A 540 -25.15 7.42 14.02
N SER A 541 -24.73 8.09 15.10
CA SER A 541 -25.13 9.45 15.46
C SER A 541 -24.03 10.43 15.07
N GLY A 542 -24.30 11.73 15.19
CA GLY A 542 -23.32 12.75 14.87
C GLY A 542 -23.91 14.12 14.65
N GLY A 543 -23.08 15.15 14.74
CA GLY A 543 -23.48 16.51 14.39
C GLY A 543 -23.26 16.78 12.91
N ARG A 544 -24.16 17.58 12.33
CA ARG A 544 -24.01 18.12 10.98
C ARG A 544 -24.30 19.60 11.00
N ARG A 545 -23.52 20.36 10.22
CA ARG A 545 -23.58 21.80 10.18
C ARG A 545 -23.57 22.31 8.74
N LEU A 546 -24.43 23.31 8.49
CA LEU A 546 -24.46 24.07 7.24
C LEU A 546 -24.62 25.56 7.57
N GLY A 547 -23.53 26.31 7.52
CA GLY A 547 -23.51 27.71 7.93
C GLY A 547 -23.90 27.86 9.41
N LYS A 548 -24.94 28.65 9.69
CA LYS A 548 -25.49 28.85 11.04
C LYS A 548 -26.37 27.70 11.54
N GLU A 549 -26.79 26.80 10.64
CA GLU A 549 -27.66 25.69 11.02
C GLU A 549 -26.81 24.54 11.58
N LEU A 550 -26.92 24.36 12.89
CA LEU A 550 -26.33 23.25 13.65
C LEU A 550 -27.32 22.08 13.77
N TYR A 551 -26.82 20.92 14.20
CA TYR A 551 -27.62 19.74 14.53
C TYR A 551 -28.52 19.21 13.39
N LEU A 552 -27.99 19.18 12.17
CA LEU A 552 -28.72 18.79 10.97
C LEU A 552 -28.84 17.26 10.77
N GLU A 553 -28.47 16.44 11.74
CA GLU A 553 -28.50 14.96 11.67
C GLU A 553 -29.86 14.33 11.50
N ASN A 554 -30.94 15.06 11.77
CA ASN A 554 -32.30 14.60 11.52
C ASN A 554 -32.96 15.39 10.39
N SER A 555 -32.21 16.29 9.72
CA SER A 555 -32.76 17.12 8.66
C SER A 555 -33.08 16.29 7.41
N THR A 556 -34.35 16.35 7.02
CA THR A 556 -34.83 15.89 5.70
C THR A 556 -34.85 17.03 4.68
N LYS A 557 -34.46 18.25 5.07
CA LYS A 557 -34.45 19.44 4.23
C LYS A 557 -33.10 19.72 3.59
N HIS A 558 -32.02 19.16 4.12
CA HIS A 558 -30.65 19.41 3.65
C HIS A 558 -30.02 18.16 3.03
N ARG A 559 -29.29 18.35 1.93
CA ARG A 559 -28.52 17.29 1.24
C ARG A 559 -27.06 17.69 1.13
N LEU A 560 -26.18 16.72 1.34
CA LEU A 560 -24.75 16.86 1.13
C LEU A 560 -24.41 16.41 -0.28
N GLN A 561 -23.68 17.26 -1.00
CA GLN A 561 -23.31 17.04 -2.38
C GLN A 561 -21.80 17.19 -2.57
N ILE A 562 -21.21 16.28 -3.35
CA ILE A 562 -19.81 16.35 -3.77
C ILE A 562 -19.74 16.34 -5.28
N TYR A 563 -19.10 17.36 -5.82
CA TYR A 563 -18.93 17.58 -7.25
C TYR A 563 -17.47 17.40 -7.65
N LEU A 564 -17.23 16.75 -8.78
CA LEU A 564 -15.91 16.48 -9.35
C LEU A 564 -15.80 17.11 -10.74
N LEU A 565 -14.80 17.98 -10.94
CA LEU A 565 -14.51 18.49 -12.27
C LEU A 565 -13.82 17.38 -13.08
N ASN A 566 -14.49 16.91 -14.14
CA ASN A 566 -13.88 15.93 -15.02
C ASN A 566 -12.71 16.56 -15.80
N PRO A 567 -11.58 15.86 -15.95
CA PRO A 567 -10.42 16.40 -16.65
C PRO A 567 -10.76 16.69 -18.12
N PRO A 568 -10.53 17.90 -18.63
CA PRO A 568 -10.87 18.27 -20.01
C PRO A 568 -9.95 17.63 -21.06
N PHE A 569 -8.74 17.22 -20.67
CA PHE A 569 -7.79 16.52 -21.52
C PHE A 569 -7.71 15.07 -21.05
N GLN A 570 -8.13 14.13 -21.91
CA GLN A 570 -8.06 12.68 -21.70
C GLN A 570 -7.27 12.01 -22.81
#